data_AF-A0A0U3G487-F1
#
_entry.id   AF-A0A0U3G487-F1
#
_cell.length_a   1.000
_cell.length_b   1.000
_cell.length_c   1.000
_cell.angle_alpha   90.00
_cell.angle_beta   90.00
_cell.angle_gamma   90.00
#
_symmetry.space_group_name_H-M   'P 1'
#
loop_
_entity.id
_entity.type
_entity.pdbx_description
1 polymer ?
#
loop_
_entity_poly.entity_id
_entity_poly.type
_entity_poly.pdbx_seq_one_letter_code
_entity_poly.pdbx_strand_id
1 'polypeptide(L)' 'MSAPEQQAPALRFVAGSPTPEEVAAVTAVLLARRPPAEQDERAATGPRAQFRRMRLGLRLRPGRGAWRRSRAEE' A
#
# COMPACT_ATOMS: atom_id res chain seq x y z
N MET A 1 -24.97 -1.22 -31.81
CA MET A 1 -24.22 -0.17 -31.08
C MET A 1 -23.81 -0.78 -29.75
N SER A 2 -22.56 -1.23 -29.62
CA SER A 2 -22.09 -1.88 -28.40
C SER A 2 -21.91 -0.82 -27.31
N ALA A 3 -22.52 -1.05 -26.14
CA ALA A 3 -22.36 -0.19 -24.97
C ALA A 3 -20.91 -0.24 -24.49
N PRO A 4 -20.35 0.87 -23.96
CA PRO A 4 -19.01 0.83 -23.38
C PRO A 4 -19.03 -0.11 -22.19
N GLU A 5 -18.21 -1.17 -22.21
CA GLU A 5 -17.98 -1.99 -21.04
C GLU A 5 -17.57 -1.07 -19.88
N GLN A 6 -18.33 -1.09 -18.79
CA GLN A 6 -17.96 -0.38 -17.57
C GLN A 6 -16.70 -1.03 -16.99
N GLN A 7 -15.55 -0.59 -17.48
CA GLN A 7 -14.25 -0.97 -16.97
C GLN A 7 -14.08 -0.32 -15.60
N ALA A 8 -13.76 -1.13 -14.59
CA ALA A 8 -13.55 -0.62 -13.23
C ALA A 8 -12.47 0.48 -13.26
N PRO A 9 -12.66 1.59 -12.51
CA PRO A 9 -11.76 2.73 -12.57
C PRO A 9 -10.35 2.33 -12.10
N ALA A 10 -9.33 2.62 -12.92
CA ALA A 10 -7.94 2.28 -12.63
C ALA A 10 -7.37 3.03 -11.41
N LEU A 11 -7.89 4.23 -11.12
CA LEU A 11 -7.53 5.05 -9.97
C LEU A 11 -8.78 5.69 -9.38
N ARG A 12 -8.87 5.74 -8.05
CA ARG A 12 -9.97 6.39 -7.31
C ARG A 12 -9.40 7.32 -6.25
N PHE A 13 -9.81 8.59 -6.32
CA PHE A 13 -9.53 9.58 -5.29
C PHE A 13 -10.66 9.55 -4.25
N VAL A 14 -10.32 9.38 -2.96
CA VAL A 14 -11.29 9.17 -1.88
C VAL A 14 -11.70 10.50 -1.21
N ALA A 15 -10.92 11.55 -1.41
CA ALA A 15 -11.16 12.87 -0.85
C ALA A 15 -10.58 13.97 -1.77
N GLY A 16 -11.16 15.16 -1.69
CA GLY A 16 -10.79 16.31 -2.51
C GLY A 16 -11.35 16.26 -3.94
N SER A 17 -11.19 17.36 -4.66
CA SER A 17 -11.52 17.49 -6.09
C SER A 17 -10.25 17.85 -6.86
N PRO A 18 -9.40 16.86 -7.18
CA PRO A 18 -8.12 17.12 -7.80
C PRO A 18 -8.29 17.72 -9.19
N THR A 19 -7.36 18.60 -9.57
CA THR A 19 -7.35 19.16 -10.93
C THR A 19 -6.83 18.13 -11.94
N PRO A 20 -7.14 18.27 -13.23
CA PRO A 20 -6.62 17.36 -14.27
C PRO A 20 -5.10 17.23 -14.26
N GLU A 21 -4.38 18.31 -13.95
CA GLU A 21 -2.93 18.36 -13.88
C GLU A 21 -2.40 17.50 -12.72
N GLU A 22 -3.06 17.55 -11.57
CA GLU A 22 -2.70 16.74 -10.41
C GLU A 22 -2.92 15.24 -10.67
N VAL A 23 -4.02 14.90 -11.36
CA VAL A 23 -4.29 13.52 -11.79
C VAL A 23 -3.21 13.02 -12.75
N ALA A 24 -2.80 13.85 -13.72
CA ALA A 24 -1.75 13.51 -14.66
C ALA A 24 -0.39 13.30 -13.95
N ALA A 25 -0.05 14.17 -13.00
CA ALA A 25 1.19 14.07 -12.23
C ALA A 25 1.26 12.77 -11.40
N VAL A 26 0.19 12.43 -10.68
CA VAL A 26 0.11 11.17 -9.91
C VAL A 26 0.22 9.95 -10.83
N THR A 27 -0.46 9.99 -11.98
CA THR A 27 -0.41 8.91 -12.97
C THR A 27 1.00 8.73 -13.52
N ALA A 28 1.69 9.81 -13.88
CA ALA A 28 3.06 9.77 -14.37
C ALA A 28 4.03 9.14 -13.33
N VAL A 29 3.88 9.50 -12.05
CA VAL A 29 4.68 8.92 -10.97
C VAL A 29 4.40 7.42 -10.82
N LEU A 30 3.14 6.98 -10.89
CA LEU A 30 2.79 5.57 -10.82
C LEU A 30 3.39 4.77 -11.97
N LEU A 31 3.33 5.30 -13.19
CA LEU A 31 3.93 4.67 -14.38
C LEU A 31 5.47 4.64 -14.31
N ALA A 32 6.10 5.62 -13.67
CA ALA A 32 7.55 5.67 -13.51
C ALA A 32 8.09 4.71 -12.43
N ARG A 33 7.23 4.15 -11.57
CA ARG A 33 7.68 3.23 -10.52
C ARG A 33 8.04 1.86 -11.12
N ARG A 34 9.32 1.53 -11.07
CA ARG A 34 9.78 0.15 -11.30
C ARG A 34 9.27 -0.76 -10.17
N PRO A 35 8.79 -1.99 -10.45
CA PRO A 35 8.46 -2.93 -9.40
C PRO A 35 9.67 -3.11 -8.48
N PRO A 36 9.48 -3.13 -7.15
CA PRO A 36 10.57 -3.43 -6.25
C PRO A 36 11.11 -4.81 -6.60
N ALA A 37 12.44 -4.91 -6.79
CA ALA A 37 13.09 -6.21 -6.80
C ALA A 37 12.65 -6.94 -5.52
N GLU A 38 12.25 -8.20 -5.64
CA GLU A 38 11.89 -9.07 -4.53
C GLU A 38 13.08 -9.08 -3.55
N GLN A 39 13.00 -8.22 -2.53
CA GLN A 39 13.96 -8.22 -1.44
C GLN A 39 13.56 -9.40 -0.57
N ASP A 40 14.29 -10.48 -0.78
CA ASP A 40 14.31 -11.73 -0.01
C ASP A 40 13.83 -11.48 1.42
N GLU A 41 12.62 -11.96 1.73
CA GLU A 41 11.92 -11.78 3.01
C GLU A 41 12.59 -12.61 4.11
N ARG A 42 13.88 -12.40 4.35
CA ARG A 42 14.58 -13.05 5.46
C ARG A 42 14.26 -12.32 6.75
N ALA A 43 13.54 -13.05 7.60
CA ALA A 43 13.08 -12.75 8.96
C ALA A 43 11.71 -12.08 9.07
N ALA A 44 10.68 -12.74 8.53
CA ALA A 44 9.28 -12.54 8.93
C ALA A 44 9.10 -12.82 10.44
N THR A 45 9.33 -11.81 11.27
CA THR A 45 8.81 -11.76 12.63
C THR A 45 7.32 -11.47 12.51
N GLY A 46 6.51 -12.53 12.37
CA GLY A 46 5.08 -12.42 12.06
C GLY A 46 4.26 -11.63 13.11
N PRO A 47 2.97 -11.35 12.83
CA PRO A 47 2.09 -10.52 13.68
C PRO A 47 2.13 -10.91 15.17
N ARG A 48 2.25 -12.22 15.46
CA ARG A 48 2.36 -12.80 16.80
C ARG A 48 3.48 -12.18 17.65
N ALA A 49 4.62 -11.89 17.05
CA ALA A 49 5.75 -11.34 17.78
C ALA A 49 5.58 -9.84 18.09
N GLN A 50 4.87 -9.09 17.24
CA GLN A 50 4.53 -7.70 17.52
C GLN A 50 3.48 -7.60 18.65
N PHE A 51 2.44 -8.42 18.60
CA PHE A 51 1.45 -8.51 19.68
C PHE A 51 2.08 -8.93 21.00
N ARG A 52 3.00 -9.90 21.00
CA ARG A 52 3.75 -10.31 22.19
C ARG A 52 4.56 -9.14 22.79
N ARG A 53 5.24 -8.34 21.96
CA ARG A 53 5.99 -7.16 22.43
C ARG A 53 5.07 -6.12 23.09
N MET A 54 3.89 -5.89 22.50
CA MET A 54 2.90 -4.98 23.06
C MET A 54 2.40 -5.45 24.43
N ARG A 55 2.10 -6.74 24.60
CA ARG A 55 1.72 -7.33 25.91
C ARG A 55 2.83 -7.23 26.95
N LEU A 56 4.09 -7.20 26.52
CA LEU A 56 5.26 -7.08 27.40
C LEU A 56 5.68 -5.61 27.64
N GLY A 57 4.91 -4.62 27.18
CA GLY A 57 5.26 -3.20 27.31
C GLY A 57 6.51 -2.79 26.54
N LEU A 58 7.01 -3.63 25.63
CA LEU A 58 8.18 -3.35 24.82
C LEU A 58 7.82 -2.38 23.70
N ARG A 59 8.68 -1.39 23.45
CA ARG A 59 8.49 -0.42 22.37
C ARG A 59 8.26 -1.12 21.03
N LEU A 60 7.27 -0.62 20.29
CA LEU A 60 7.11 -0.94 18.88
C LEU A 60 8.38 -0.52 18.13
N ARG A 61 8.77 -1.30 17.13
CA ARG A 61 9.85 -0.93 16.20
C ARG A 61 9.21 -0.51 14.87
N PRO A 62 8.68 0.72 14.77
CA PRO A 62 8.28 1.27 13.49
C PRO A 62 9.53 1.33 12.61
N GLY A 63 9.39 0.90 11.37
CA GLY A 63 10.47 0.85 10.39
C GLY A 63 9.88 0.83 8.99
N ARG A 64 10.72 1.05 7.97
CA ARG A 64 10.29 0.97 6.57
C ARG A 64 9.66 -0.42 6.33
N GLY A 65 8.45 -0.43 5.75
CA GLY A 65 7.67 -1.65 5.54
C GLY A 65 6.92 -2.19 6.76
N ALA A 66 6.94 -1.52 7.92
CA ALA A 66 6.22 -2.00 9.11
C ALA A 66 4.71 -2.13 8.92
N TRP A 67 4.13 -1.22 8.13
CA TRP A 67 2.70 -1.23 7.78
C TRP A 67 2.32 -2.37 6.82
N ARG A 68 3.28 -2.94 6.07
CA ARG A 68 3.02 -4.11 5.21
C ARG A 68 2.73 -5.36 6.05
N ARG A 69 3.25 -5.40 7.28
CA ARG A 69 3.08 -6.49 8.25
C ARG A 69 1.76 -6.42 9.02
N SER A 70 1.00 -5.33 8.89
CA SER A 70 -0.29 -5.12 9.56
C SER A 70 -1.47 -5.21 8.60
N ARG A 71 -1.31 -5.85 7.43
CA ARG A 71 -2.44 -6.09 6.53
C ARG A 71 -3.47 -6.94 7.30
N ALA A 72 -4.70 -6.44 7.39
CA ALA A 72 -5.81 -7.24 7.89
C ALA A 72 -6.01 -8.41 6.92
N GLU A 73 -6.06 -9.63 7.43
CA GLU A 73 -6.67 -10.75 6.70
C GLU A 73 -8.13 -10.35 6.44
N GLU A 74 -8.53 -10.38 5.17
CA GLU A 74 -9.94 -10.36 4.77
C GLU A 74 -10.49 -11.79 4.83
#